data_AF-A0A327R7R3-F1
#
_entry.id   AF-A0A327R7R3-F1
#
_cell.length_a   1.000
_cell.length_b   1.000
_cell.length_c   1.000
_cell.angle_alpha   90.00
_cell.angle_beta   90.00
_cell.angle_gamma   90.00
#
_symmetry.space_group_name_H-M   'P 1'
#
loop_
_entity.id
_entity.type
_entity.pdbx_description
1 polymer ?
#
loop_
_entity_poly.entity_id
_entity_poly.type
_entity_poly.pdbx_seq_one_letter_code
_entity_poly.pdbx_strand_id
1 'polypeptide(L)'
;LLKNNNIRSSMTEKYDPYENAIAERVNGILKQEFGVAKNIKNIKLKKALIKNAIEIYNDQRPHLSNHMLTPLQMHAQNKLKRKQYKSKKLNNVIIVQP
;
A
#
# COMPACT_ATOMS: atom_id res chain seq x y z
N LEU A 1 -11.59 2.91 22.98
CA LEU A 1 -11.83 1.99 21.85
C LEU A 1 -10.64 1.06 21.58
N LEU A 2 -9.48 1.55 21.14
CA LEU A 2 -8.32 0.68 20.81
C LEU A 2 -7.75 -0.09 22.02
N LYS A 3 -7.53 0.60 23.15
CA LYS A 3 -7.10 -0.03 24.42
C LYS A 3 -8.08 -1.11 24.87
N ASN A 4 -9.39 -0.83 24.79
CA ASN A 4 -10.44 -1.77 25.16
C ASN A 4 -10.50 -3.01 24.25
N ASN A 5 -9.95 -2.93 23.04
CA ASN A 5 -9.85 -4.05 22.09
C ASN A 5 -8.45 -4.67 22.07
N ASN A 6 -7.57 -4.33 23.02
CA ASN A 6 -6.18 -4.78 23.08
C ASN A 6 -5.37 -4.53 21.79
N ILE A 7 -5.72 -3.47 21.05
CA ILE A 7 -4.99 -3.05 19.84
C ILE A 7 -3.95 -2.02 20.25
N ARG A 8 -2.67 -2.35 20.04
CA ARG A 8 -1.55 -1.41 20.26
C ARG A 8 -1.53 -0.36 19.16
N SER A 9 -1.62 0.91 19.54
CA SER A 9 -1.38 2.02 18.61
C SER A 9 0.12 2.08 18.28
N SER A 10 0.45 1.94 17.00
CA SER A 10 1.79 2.14 16.46
C SER A 10 1.77 3.39 15.59
N MET A 11 2.03 4.55 16.20
CA MET A 11 2.20 5.80 15.46
C MET A 11 3.67 5.95 15.05
N THR A 12 3.90 6.43 13.85
CA THR A 12 5.22 6.79 13.33
C THR A 12 5.62 8.13 13.97
N GLU A 13 6.46 8.11 15.02
CA GLU A 13 6.93 9.34 15.70
C GLU A 13 8.12 9.99 15.00
N LYS A 14 8.84 9.22 14.19
CA LYS A 14 9.90 9.73 13.31
C LYS A 14 9.31 9.97 11.93
N TYR A 15 9.68 11.09 11.32
CA TYR A 15 9.33 11.50 9.96
C TYR A 15 10.02 10.60 8.91
N ASP A 16 9.95 9.28 9.07
CA ASP A 16 10.52 8.31 8.14
C ASP A 16 9.49 8.04 7.02
N PRO A 17 9.71 8.58 5.80
CA PRO A 17 8.79 8.40 4.68
C PRO A 17 8.66 6.94 4.24
N TYR A 18 9.59 6.06 4.63
CA TYR A 18 9.55 4.65 4.25
C TYR A 18 8.57 3.82 5.08
N GLU A 19 8.17 4.28 6.28
CA GLU A 19 7.23 3.54 7.14
C GLU A 19 5.83 3.47 6.51
N ASN A 20 5.41 4.52 5.80
CA ASN A 20 4.11 4.62 5.15
C ASN A 20 4.14 4.39 3.63
N ALA A 21 5.31 4.12 3.03
CA ALA A 21 5.49 4.03 1.58
C ALA A 21 4.55 3.03 0.88
N ILE A 22 4.21 1.92 1.55
CA ILE A 22 3.26 0.94 1.00
C ILE A 22 1.85 1.55 0.93
N ALA A 23 1.40 2.19 2.01
CA ALA A 23 0.08 2.83 2.05
C ALA A 23 -0.02 3.98 1.05
N GLU A 24 1.03 4.79 0.91
CA GLU A 24 1.09 5.85 -0.09
C GLU A 24 0.99 5.30 -1.52
N ARG A 25 1.67 4.19 -1.82
CA ARG A 25 1.57 3.54 -3.13
C ARG A 25 0.16 3.05 -3.42
N VAL A 26 -0.50 2.41 -2.45
CA VAL A 26 -1.91 1.98 -2.57
C VAL A 26 -2.81 3.19 -2.85
N ASN A 27 -2.67 4.25 -2.05
CA ASN A 27 -3.44 5.48 -2.22
C ASN A 27 -3.19 6.16 -3.56
N GLY A 28 -1.94 6.15 -4.06
CA GLY A 28 -1.57 6.66 -5.38
C GLY A 28 -2.31 5.91 -6.49
N ILE A 29 -2.29 4.58 -6.46
CA ILE A 29 -3.00 3.73 -7.43
C ILE A 29 -4.50 4.02 -7.42
N LEU A 30 -5.13 4.05 -6.23
CA LEU A 30 -6.56 4.32 -6.12
C LEU A 30 -6.92 5.72 -6.65
N LYS A 31 -6.10 6.72 -6.38
CA LYS A 31 -6.33 8.10 -6.85
C LYS A 31 -6.13 8.24 -8.37
N GLN A 32 -5.04 7.69 -8.90
CA GLN A 32 -4.61 7.87 -10.29
C GLN A 32 -5.36 6.93 -11.25
N GLU A 33 -5.46 5.65 -10.92
CA GLU A 33 -5.97 4.63 -11.84
C GLU A 33 -7.48 4.42 -11.71
N PHE A 34 -8.03 4.52 -10.48
CA PHE A 34 -9.46 4.35 -10.22
C PHE A 34 -10.24 5.67 -10.16
N GLY A 35 -9.55 6.80 -10.39
CA GLY A 35 -10.19 8.12 -10.41
C GLY A 35 -10.83 8.52 -9.08
N VAL A 36 -10.41 7.95 -7.95
CA VAL A 36 -10.93 8.29 -6.61
C VAL A 36 -10.70 9.78 -6.27
N ALA A 37 -9.67 10.39 -6.88
CA ALA A 37 -9.40 11.82 -6.75
C ALA A 37 -10.39 12.72 -7.49
N LYS A 38 -11.26 12.18 -8.35
CA LYS A 38 -12.24 12.99 -9.10
C LYS A 38 -13.23 13.67 -8.15
N ASN A 39 -13.53 14.93 -8.46
CA ASN A 39 -14.44 15.72 -7.64
C ASN A 39 -15.89 15.41 -8.00
N ILE A 40 -16.56 14.62 -7.15
CA ILE A 40 -17.96 14.22 -7.31
C ILE A 40 -18.77 14.86 -6.19
N LYS A 41 -19.75 15.70 -6.56
CA LYS A 41 -20.59 16.45 -5.60
C LYS A 41 -21.47 15.53 -4.74
N ASN A 42 -21.92 14.40 -5.30
CA ASN A 42 -22.76 13.44 -4.59
C ASN A 42 -21.91 12.48 -3.75
N ILE A 43 -21.98 12.63 -2.42
CA ILE A 43 -21.23 11.82 -1.46
C ILE A 43 -21.63 10.34 -1.52
N LYS A 44 -22.92 10.02 -1.71
CA LYS A 44 -23.38 8.62 -1.78
C LYS A 44 -22.76 7.92 -2.99
N LEU A 45 -22.80 8.58 -4.14
CA LEU A 45 -22.18 8.07 -5.37
C LEU A 45 -20.66 7.92 -5.20
N LYS A 46 -19.99 8.92 -4.64
CA LYS A 46 -18.54 8.88 -4.39
C LYS A 46 -18.16 7.71 -3.48
N LYS A 47 -18.93 7.46 -2.42
CA LYS A 47 -18.71 6.30 -1.53
C LYS A 47 -18.85 4.97 -2.28
N ALA A 48 -19.87 4.82 -3.13
CA ALA A 48 -20.06 3.61 -3.93
C ALA A 48 -18.90 3.38 -4.91
N LEU A 49 -18.43 4.42 -5.59
CA LEU A 49 -17.28 4.32 -6.50
C LEU A 49 -15.99 3.95 -5.78
N ILE A 50 -15.73 4.56 -4.61
CA ILE A 50 -14.57 4.22 -3.79
C ILE A 50 -14.65 2.76 -3.33
N LYS A 51 -15.83 2.30 -2.90
CA LYS A 51 -16.05 0.91 -2.51
C LYS A 51 -15.71 -0.04 -3.67
N ASN A 52 -16.27 0.21 -4.86
CA ASN A 52 -15.99 -0.60 -6.05
C ASN A 52 -14.51 -0.58 -6.42
N ALA A 53 -13.84 0.58 -6.31
CA ALA A 53 -12.40 0.69 -6.58
C ALA A 53 -11.57 -0.17 -5.62
N ILE A 54 -11.92 -0.18 -4.33
CA ILE A 54 -11.26 -1.01 -3.32
C ILE A 54 -11.49 -2.49 -3.59
N GLU A 55 -12.71 -2.90 -3.95
CA GLU A 55 -13.04 -4.28 -4.30
C GLU A 55 -12.23 -4.75 -5.52
N ILE A 56 -12.21 -3.97 -6.61
CA ILE A 56 -11.41 -4.30 -7.80
C ILE A 56 -9.93 -4.39 -7.47
N TYR A 57 -9.40 -3.46 -6.66
CA TYR A 57 -8.01 -3.49 -6.23
C TYR A 57 -7.67 -4.77 -5.44
N ASN A 58 -8.53 -5.18 -4.51
CA ASN A 58 -8.27 -6.33 -3.64
C ASN A 58 -8.49 -7.68 -4.32
N ASP A 59 -9.48 -7.77 -5.21
CA ASP A 59 -9.97 -9.05 -5.72
C ASP A 59 -9.51 -9.34 -7.14
N GLN A 60 -9.25 -8.31 -7.95
CA GLN A 60 -8.98 -8.49 -9.38
C GLN A 60 -7.60 -8.04 -9.81
N ARG A 61 -6.91 -7.18 -9.04
CA ARG A 61 -5.61 -6.64 -9.44
C ARG A 61 -4.45 -7.53 -9.00
N PRO A 62 -3.77 -8.26 -9.91
CA PRO A 62 -2.56 -8.97 -9.55
C PRO A 62 -1.40 -7.99 -9.32
N HIS A 63 -0.57 -8.25 -8.30
CA HIS A 63 0.62 -7.45 -8.03
C HIS A 63 1.90 -8.26 -8.20
N LEU A 64 2.86 -7.72 -8.95
CA LEU A 64 4.18 -8.34 -9.12
C LEU A 64 4.89 -8.58 -7.77
N SER A 65 4.75 -7.65 -6.83
CA SER A 65 5.27 -7.78 -5.46
C SER A 65 4.65 -8.94 -4.68
N ASN A 66 3.46 -9.41 -5.09
CA ASN A 66 2.75 -10.55 -4.50
C ASN A 66 2.80 -11.78 -5.42
N HIS A 67 3.84 -11.92 -6.26
CA HIS A 67 3.97 -13.04 -7.20
C HIS A 67 2.79 -13.16 -8.18
N MET A 68 2.25 -12.02 -8.62
CA MET A 68 1.07 -11.92 -9.49
C MET A 68 -0.24 -12.41 -8.85
N LEU A 69 -0.28 -12.56 -7.53
CA LEU A 69 -1.51 -12.75 -6.79
C LEU A 69 -2.19 -11.42 -6.47
N THR A 70 -3.51 -11.46 -6.28
CA THR A 70 -4.28 -10.32 -5.81
C THR A 70 -4.04 -10.08 -4.32
N PRO A 71 -4.28 -8.87 -3.79
CA PRO A 71 -4.11 -8.61 -2.36
C PRO A 71 -4.90 -9.58 -1.48
N LEU A 72 -6.14 -9.92 -1.86
CA LEU A 72 -6.95 -10.87 -1.11
C LEU A 72 -6.35 -12.28 -1.14
N GLN A 73 -5.94 -12.77 -2.31
CA GLN A 73 -5.28 -14.08 -2.45
C GLN A 73 -3.98 -14.16 -1.63
N MET A 74 -3.18 -13.10 -1.68
CA MET A 74 -1.93 -13.00 -0.93
C MET A 74 -2.17 -12.96 0.58
N HIS A 75 -3.26 -12.33 1.03
CA HIS A 75 -3.65 -12.26 2.44
C HIS A 75 -4.18 -13.59 2.97
N ALA A 76 -4.93 -14.34 2.16
CA ALA A 76 -5.52 -15.63 2.54
C ALA A 76 -4.48 -16.75 2.72
N GLN A 77 -3.25 -16.55 2.25
CA GLN A 77 -2.18 -17.54 2.31
C GLN A 77 -1.02 -17.06 3.20
N ASN A 78 -0.24 -17.98 3.76
CA ASN A 78 0.94 -17.67 4.60
C ASN A 78 2.23 -18.39 4.16
N LYS A 79 2.26 -18.89 2.92
CA LYS A 79 3.40 -19.63 2.35
C LYS A 79 4.36 -18.69 1.63
N LEU A 80 3.83 -17.82 0.79
CA LEU A 80 4.57 -16.84 0.02
C LEU A 80 4.72 -15.56 0.84
N LYS A 81 5.93 -15.00 0.82
CA LYS A 81 6.20 -13.66 1.33
C LYS A 81 6.21 -12.66 0.17
N ARG A 82 5.69 -11.46 0.43
CA ARG A 82 5.76 -10.34 -0.53
C ARG A 82 7.21 -10.02 -0.85
N LYS A 83 7.51 -9.72 -2.11
CA LYS A 83 8.82 -9.23 -2.55
C LYS A 83 9.08 -7.87 -1.88
N GLN A 84 10.26 -7.73 -1.32
CA GLN A 84 10.73 -6.47 -0.73
C GLN A 84 11.90 -5.96 -1.56
N TYR A 85 11.81 -4.71 -1.99
CA TYR A 85 12.86 -4.04 -2.74
C TYR A 85 13.56 -3.09 -1.78
N LYS A 86 14.46 -3.62 -0.95
CA LYS A 86 15.36 -2.80 -0.15
C LYS A 86 16.49 -2.33 -1.06
N SER A 87 16.80 -1.03 -1.09
CA SER A 87 18.05 -0.59 -1.69
C SER A 87 19.21 -1.22 -0.91
N LYS A 88 20.23 -1.72 -1.60
CA LYS A 88 21.50 -2.06 -0.95
C LYS A 88 22.00 -0.77 -0.29
N LYS A 89 22.32 -0.81 1.00
CA LYS A 89 23.10 0.28 1.62
C LYS A 89 24.43 0.34 0.86
N LEU A 90 24.65 1.40 0.10
CA LEU A 90 25.95 1.75 -0.51
C LEU A 90 26.91 2.20 0.61
N ASN A 91 27.16 1.38 1.61
CA ASN A 91 28.02 1.78 2.73
C ASN A 91 29.51 1.56 2.45
N ASN A 92 29.88 0.86 1.37
CA ASN A 92 31.28 0.49 1.10
C ASN A 92 31.74 0.74 -0.36
N VAL A 93 31.08 1.59 -1.14
CA VAL A 93 31.67 2.01 -2.43
C VAL A 93 32.55 3.23 -2.15
N ILE A 94 33.84 2.99 -1.91
CA ILE A 94 34.85 4.04 -2.02
C ILE A 94 34.83 4.47 -3.48
N ILE A 95 34.18 5.59 -3.76
CA ILE A 95 34.29 6.24 -5.06
C ILE A 95 35.66 6.92 -5.05
N VAL A 96 36.69 6.21 -5.51
CA VAL A 96 37.91 6.88 -6.00
C VAL A 96 37.52 7.60 -7.30
N GLN A 97 37.46 8.93 -7.24
CA GLN A 97 37.41 9.75 -8.46
C GLN A 97 38.85 9.95 -8.95
N PRO A 98 39.10 9.87 -10.29
CA PRO A 98 40.38 10.20 -10.88
C PRO A 98 40.70 11.70 -10.80
#